data_AF-A0A929UEM2-F1
#
_entry.id   AF-A0A929UEM2-F1
#
_cell.length_a   1.000
_cell.length_b   1.000
_cell.length_c   1.000
_cell.angle_alpha   90.00
_cell.angle_beta   90.00
_cell.angle_gamma   90.00
#
_symmetry.space_group_name_H-M   'P 1'
#
loop_
_entity.id
_entity.type
_entity.pdbx_description
1 polymer ?
#
loop_
_entity_poly.entity_id
_entity_poly.type
_entity_poly.pdbx_seq_one_letter_code
_entity_poly.pdbx_strand_id
1 'polypeptide(L)'
;MQVIQELPEVFEAFAEQRQKSFLTVKEYKDKGIPVIGSYCTYFPQEIAMAMGAASVSLCSTSDETLQEAEKDLPKNLCPLIKSSYGFAKTEKCPYFYFSDVVVGETTCDGKKKMYELMSEFKDVFLLQLPQTQTEEAALSYRKEIIRFKEYLEKKFSVKITDAQVREAVHRNNEIRLAIRNLYAVMKNDPCPISGYDLFKVLYGSTFRLDRSAIAAEMDALR
;
A
#
# COMPACT_ATOMS: atom_id res chain seq x y z
N MET A 1 -16.21 -14.10 -4.01
CA MET A 1 -14.88 -14.67 -3.65
C MET A 1 -14.75 -14.62 -2.13
N GLN A 2 -14.13 -15.61 -1.50
CA GLN A 2 -13.79 -15.54 -0.07
C GLN A 2 -12.48 -14.74 0.09
N VAL A 3 -12.48 -13.76 0.99
CA VAL A 3 -11.27 -13.03 1.38
C VAL A 3 -10.38 -13.93 2.24
N ILE A 4 -9.06 -13.71 2.24
CA ILE A 4 -8.12 -14.48 3.08
C ILE A 4 -8.41 -14.22 4.57
N GLN A 5 -8.80 -15.23 5.34
CA GLN A 5 -9.19 -15.06 6.76
C GLN A 5 -8.33 -15.86 7.75
N GLU A 6 -7.56 -16.82 7.26
CA GLU A 6 -6.72 -17.68 8.08
C GLU A 6 -5.43 -16.96 8.50
N LEU A 7 -4.79 -17.38 9.59
CA LEU A 7 -3.47 -16.89 10.01
C LEU A 7 -2.38 -17.79 9.39
N PRO A 8 -1.16 -17.28 9.16
CA PRO A 8 -0.08 -18.12 8.66
C PRO A 8 0.30 -19.20 9.68
N GLU A 9 0.76 -20.35 9.20
CA GLU A 9 1.17 -21.49 10.06
C GLU A 9 2.23 -21.09 11.11
N VAL A 10 3.07 -20.11 10.78
CA VAL A 10 4.15 -19.60 11.64
C VAL A 10 3.72 -18.49 12.61
N PHE A 11 2.43 -18.19 12.73
CA PHE A 11 1.91 -17.06 13.52
C PHE A 11 2.37 -17.05 14.98
N GLU A 12 2.33 -18.21 15.65
CA GLU A 12 2.71 -18.35 17.06
C GLU A 12 4.21 -18.09 17.32
N ALA A 13 5.05 -18.17 16.28
CA ALA A 13 6.49 -17.93 16.39
C ALA A 13 6.86 -16.44 16.27
N PHE A 14 5.91 -15.55 15.95
CA PHE A 14 6.18 -14.13 15.81
C PHE A 14 6.21 -13.39 17.15
N ALA A 15 7.01 -12.33 17.23
CA ALA A 15 6.98 -11.40 18.35
C ALA A 15 5.60 -10.74 18.50
N GLU A 16 5.20 -10.41 19.72
CA GLU A 16 3.87 -9.92 20.10
C GLU A 16 3.38 -8.75 19.22
N GLN A 17 4.26 -7.79 18.90
CA GLN A 17 3.89 -6.65 18.06
C GLN A 17 3.50 -7.07 16.63
N ARG A 18 4.18 -8.08 16.05
CA ARG A 18 3.85 -8.60 14.72
C ARG A 18 2.55 -9.40 14.78
N GLN A 19 2.33 -10.19 15.83
CA GLN A 19 1.06 -10.87 16.06
C GLN A 19 -0.11 -9.86 16.14
N LYS A 20 0.05 -8.76 16.89
CA LYS A 20 -0.95 -7.68 16.96
C LYS A 20 -1.26 -7.09 15.58
N SER A 21 -0.24 -6.88 14.74
CA SER A 21 -0.45 -6.42 13.36
C SER A 21 -1.21 -7.43 12.50
N PHE A 22 -0.91 -8.73 12.60
CA PHE A 22 -1.68 -9.79 11.95
C PHE A 22 -3.15 -9.77 12.38
N LEU A 23 -3.40 -9.71 13.70
CA LEU A 23 -4.75 -9.65 14.24
C LEU A 23 -5.50 -8.38 13.79
N THR A 24 -4.83 -7.24 13.77
CA THR A 24 -5.41 -5.96 13.33
C THR A 24 -5.89 -6.04 11.87
N VAL A 25 -5.08 -6.60 10.97
CA VAL A 25 -5.50 -6.75 9.57
C VAL A 25 -6.59 -7.82 9.46
N LYS A 26 -6.48 -8.93 10.21
CA LYS A 26 -7.48 -10.00 10.24
C LYS A 26 -8.87 -9.49 10.64
N GLU A 27 -8.99 -8.54 11.56
CA GLU A 27 -10.29 -7.94 11.91
C GLU A 27 -11.01 -7.32 10.71
N TYR A 28 -10.28 -6.76 9.73
CA TYR A 28 -10.86 -6.25 8.49
C TYR A 28 -11.31 -7.41 7.60
N LYS A 29 -10.49 -8.48 7.52
CA LYS A 29 -10.81 -9.68 6.74
C LYS A 29 -12.03 -10.42 7.29
N ASP A 30 -12.18 -10.48 8.60
CA ASP A 30 -13.32 -11.10 9.28
C ASP A 30 -14.62 -10.31 9.03
N LYS A 31 -14.52 -8.99 8.84
CA LYS A 31 -15.63 -8.12 8.40
C LYS A 31 -15.90 -8.20 6.89
N GLY A 32 -15.15 -9.02 6.15
CA GLY A 32 -15.27 -9.14 4.70
C GLY A 32 -14.69 -7.95 3.92
N ILE A 33 -13.89 -7.09 4.56
CA ILE A 33 -13.28 -5.92 3.93
C ILE A 33 -12.03 -6.38 3.14
N PRO A 34 -11.98 -6.16 1.82
CA PRO A 34 -10.79 -6.50 1.03
C PRO A 34 -9.60 -5.64 1.41
N VAL A 35 -8.39 -6.20 1.27
CA VAL A 35 -7.13 -5.47 1.49
C VAL A 35 -6.35 -5.43 0.19
N ILE A 36 -6.04 -4.24 -0.30
CA ILE A 36 -5.24 -4.02 -1.51
C ILE A 36 -3.86 -3.51 -1.10
N GLY A 37 -2.82 -4.28 -1.42
CA GLY A 37 -1.44 -3.92 -1.18
C GLY A 37 -0.84 -3.13 -2.35
N SER A 38 0.01 -2.15 -2.08
CA SER A 38 0.74 -1.43 -3.13
C SER A 38 2.16 -1.06 -2.71
N TYR A 39 3.00 -0.71 -3.67
CA TYR A 39 4.42 -0.38 -3.45
C TYR A 39 4.79 1.02 -3.94
N CYS A 40 3.87 1.77 -4.54
CA CYS A 40 4.12 3.10 -5.07
C CYS A 40 2.98 4.06 -4.75
N THR A 41 3.30 5.35 -4.66
CA THR A 41 2.33 6.43 -4.51
C THR A 41 1.47 6.67 -5.76
N TYR A 42 1.88 6.15 -6.92
CA TYR A 42 1.07 6.15 -8.15
C TYR A 42 -0.09 5.15 -8.13
N PHE A 43 -0.14 4.28 -7.11
CA PHE A 43 -1.31 3.45 -6.85
C PHE A 43 -2.55 4.34 -6.66
N PRO A 44 -3.61 4.14 -7.48
CA PRO A 44 -4.84 4.93 -7.39
C PRO A 44 -5.69 4.49 -6.19
N GLN A 45 -5.24 4.85 -5.00
CA GLN A 45 -5.83 4.46 -3.71
C GLN A 45 -7.32 4.77 -3.63
N GLU A 46 -7.76 5.86 -4.24
CA GLU A 46 -9.16 6.28 -4.33
C GLU A 46 -10.06 5.22 -4.97
N ILE A 47 -9.56 4.45 -5.94
CA ILE A 47 -10.34 3.40 -6.61
C ILE A 47 -10.58 2.21 -5.68
N ALA A 48 -9.56 1.81 -4.91
CA ALA A 48 -9.72 0.77 -3.89
C ALA A 48 -10.64 1.24 -2.75
N MET A 49 -10.48 2.49 -2.30
CA MET A 49 -11.37 3.06 -1.28
C MET A 49 -12.82 3.18 -1.75
N ALA A 50 -13.06 3.49 -3.02
CA ALA A 50 -14.42 3.61 -3.57
C ALA A 50 -15.22 2.30 -3.56
N MET A 51 -14.56 1.14 -3.58
CA MET A 51 -15.21 -0.16 -3.34
C MET A 51 -15.26 -0.57 -1.86
N GLY A 52 -14.81 0.29 -0.95
CA GLY A 52 -14.74 0.00 0.48
C GLY A 52 -13.56 -0.89 0.88
N ALA A 53 -12.55 -1.06 0.04
CA ALA A 53 -11.36 -1.83 0.39
C ALA A 53 -10.40 -0.99 1.26
N ALA A 54 -9.76 -1.68 2.20
CA ALA A 54 -8.59 -1.14 2.89
C ALA A 54 -7.38 -1.19 1.95
N SER A 55 -6.44 -0.27 2.13
CA SER A 55 -5.22 -0.19 1.32
C SER A 55 -4.00 -0.04 2.20
N VAL A 56 -2.90 -0.68 1.83
CA VAL A 56 -1.69 -0.67 2.64
C VAL A 56 -0.43 -0.63 1.79
N SER A 57 0.58 0.14 2.24
CA SER A 57 1.89 0.13 1.61
C SER A 57 2.69 -1.09 2.07
N LEU A 58 3.30 -1.78 1.12
CA LEU A 58 4.03 -3.01 1.34
C LEU A 58 5.55 -2.84 1.28
N CYS A 59 6.05 -1.62 1.03
CA CYS A 59 7.48 -1.34 1.01
C CYS A 59 8.10 -1.57 2.39
N SER A 60 8.93 -2.61 2.50
CA SER A 60 9.67 -2.92 3.72
C SER A 60 11.06 -2.31 3.71
N THR A 61 11.51 -1.88 4.89
CA THR A 61 12.85 -1.33 5.15
C THR A 61 13.68 -2.19 6.10
N SER A 62 13.17 -3.36 6.50
CA SER A 62 13.88 -4.32 7.38
C SER A 62 14.82 -5.23 6.58
N ASP A 63 15.97 -5.58 7.14
CA ASP A 63 16.95 -6.48 6.53
C ASP A 63 16.68 -7.97 6.81
N GLU A 64 15.70 -8.29 7.66
CA GLU A 64 15.38 -9.64 8.15
C GLU A 64 15.29 -10.70 7.06
N THR A 65 14.72 -10.35 5.90
CA THR A 65 14.40 -11.30 4.82
C THR A 65 15.30 -11.15 3.60
N LEU A 66 16.40 -10.38 3.69
CA LEU A 66 17.30 -10.16 2.56
C LEU A 66 17.94 -11.47 2.07
N GLN A 67 18.40 -12.32 2.99
CA GLN A 67 19.01 -13.60 2.62
C GLN A 67 18.05 -14.52 1.86
N GLU A 68 16.77 -14.52 2.24
CA GLU A 68 15.74 -15.31 1.56
C GLU A 68 15.40 -14.74 0.18
N ALA A 69 15.39 -13.41 0.04
CA ALA A 69 15.18 -12.74 -1.23
C ALA A 69 16.33 -12.95 -2.21
N GLU A 70 17.58 -12.94 -1.72
CA GLU A 70 18.79 -13.10 -2.53
C GLU A 70 18.98 -14.51 -3.12
N LYS A 71 18.14 -15.47 -2.72
CA LYS A 71 18.05 -16.78 -3.39
C LYS A 71 17.45 -16.68 -4.79
N ASP A 72 16.59 -15.68 -5.02
CA ASP A 72 15.87 -15.48 -6.29
C ASP A 72 16.26 -14.15 -6.97
N LEU A 73 16.63 -13.15 -6.18
CA LEU A 73 16.94 -11.80 -6.64
C LEU A 73 18.46 -11.52 -6.59
N PRO A 74 19.00 -10.73 -7.52
CA PRO A 74 20.41 -10.34 -7.48
C PRO A 74 20.79 -9.57 -6.21
N LYS A 75 21.96 -9.87 -5.64
CA LYS A 75 22.49 -9.17 -4.44
C LYS A 75 22.66 -7.67 -4.65
N ASN A 76 22.97 -7.25 -5.87
CA ASN A 76 23.14 -5.84 -6.26
C ASN A 76 21.80 -5.11 -6.55
N LEU A 77 20.66 -5.74 -6.29
CA LEU A 77 19.35 -5.09 -6.41
C LEU A 77 19.05 -4.18 -5.21
N CYS A 78 18.17 -3.20 -5.41
CA CYS A 78 17.73 -2.27 -4.36
C CYS A 78 17.28 -3.02 -3.08
N PRO A 79 17.77 -2.65 -1.89
CA PRO A 79 17.43 -3.35 -0.64
C PRO A 79 15.95 -3.28 -0.29
N LEU A 80 15.24 -2.20 -0.67
CA LEU A 80 13.79 -2.09 -0.48
C LEU A 80 13.04 -3.17 -1.28
N ILE A 81 13.48 -3.47 -2.51
CA ILE A 81 12.87 -4.52 -3.35
C ILE A 81 13.14 -5.89 -2.75
N LYS A 82 14.41 -6.15 -2.39
CA LYS A 82 14.82 -7.42 -1.77
C LYS A 82 14.07 -7.66 -0.45
N SER A 83 14.02 -6.67 0.42
CA SER A 83 13.28 -6.75 1.69
C SER A 83 11.80 -7.07 1.45
N SER A 84 11.13 -6.26 0.61
CA SER A 84 9.72 -6.41 0.29
C SER A 84 9.38 -7.79 -0.29
N TYR A 85 10.18 -8.28 -1.24
CA TYR A 85 10.00 -9.61 -1.84
C TYR A 85 10.29 -10.73 -0.84
N GLY A 86 11.34 -10.60 -0.02
CA GLY A 86 11.65 -11.59 1.01
C GLY A 86 10.54 -11.72 2.04
N PHE A 87 9.95 -10.61 2.48
CA PHE A 87 8.79 -10.62 3.39
C PHE A 87 7.54 -11.22 2.75
N ALA A 88 7.36 -11.00 1.44
CA ALA A 88 6.29 -11.59 0.67
C ALA A 88 6.45 -13.12 0.54
N LYS A 89 7.62 -13.58 0.09
CA LYS A 89 7.97 -14.98 -0.11
C LYS A 89 7.93 -15.81 1.18
N THR A 90 8.28 -15.20 2.31
CA THR A 90 8.33 -15.88 3.61
C THR A 90 7.04 -15.74 4.42
N GLU A 91 6.03 -15.05 3.89
CA GLU A 91 4.74 -14.81 4.56
C GLU A 91 4.86 -14.10 5.92
N LYS A 92 5.99 -13.45 6.19
CA LYS A 92 6.28 -12.79 7.48
C LYS A 92 5.66 -11.41 7.62
N CYS A 93 5.18 -10.83 6.52
CA CYS A 93 4.53 -9.51 6.53
C CYS A 93 3.01 -9.68 6.60
N PRO A 94 2.34 -9.25 7.70
CA PRO A 94 0.89 -9.37 7.86
C PRO A 94 0.12 -8.67 6.73
N TYR A 95 0.59 -7.49 6.36
CA TYR A 95 -0.05 -6.68 5.33
C TYR A 95 0.03 -7.34 3.95
N PHE A 96 1.17 -7.94 3.60
CA PHE A 96 1.29 -8.69 2.35
C PHE A 96 0.43 -9.94 2.39
N TYR A 97 0.54 -10.72 3.48
CA TYR A 97 -0.17 -11.98 3.66
C TYR A 97 -1.68 -11.81 3.41
N PHE A 98 -2.29 -10.82 4.05
CA PHE A 98 -3.73 -10.55 3.92
C PHE A 98 -4.16 -9.75 2.69
N SER A 99 -3.23 -9.26 1.87
CA SER A 99 -3.57 -8.54 0.64
C SER A 99 -4.28 -9.50 -0.34
N ASP A 100 -5.51 -9.20 -0.75
CA ASP A 100 -6.25 -10.00 -1.75
C ASP A 100 -5.73 -9.78 -3.17
N VAL A 101 -5.14 -8.60 -3.40
CA VAL A 101 -4.41 -8.22 -4.60
C VAL A 101 -3.22 -7.37 -4.18
N VAL A 102 -2.11 -7.56 -4.86
CA VAL A 102 -0.99 -6.64 -4.86
C VAL A 102 -1.00 -5.84 -6.16
N VAL A 103 -0.97 -4.51 -6.07
CA VAL A 103 -0.82 -3.66 -7.24
C VAL A 103 0.66 -3.37 -7.43
N GLY A 104 1.22 -3.91 -8.51
CA GLY A 104 2.58 -3.64 -8.94
C GLY A 104 2.60 -2.51 -9.97
N GLU A 105 3.46 -1.51 -9.81
CA GLU A 105 3.55 -0.35 -10.69
C GLU A 105 4.86 -0.35 -11.48
N THR A 106 4.81 -0.21 -12.82
CA THR A 106 5.97 -0.28 -13.72
C THR A 106 6.88 0.95 -13.64
N THR A 107 7.50 1.16 -12.47
CA THR A 107 8.36 2.30 -12.14
C THR A 107 9.82 2.01 -12.48
N CYS A 108 10.55 1.30 -11.61
CA CYS A 108 11.93 0.90 -11.84
C CYS A 108 12.01 -0.54 -12.37
N ASP A 109 13.11 -0.87 -13.04
CA ASP A 109 13.31 -2.20 -13.62
C ASP A 109 13.27 -3.31 -12.56
N GLY A 110 13.87 -3.05 -11.40
CA GLY A 110 13.88 -4.01 -10.30
C GLY A 110 12.47 -4.38 -9.83
N LYS A 111 11.57 -3.39 -9.66
CA LYS A 111 10.19 -3.64 -9.24
C LYS A 111 9.42 -4.37 -10.33
N LYS A 112 9.53 -3.90 -11.59
CA LYS A 112 8.87 -4.50 -12.75
C LYS A 112 9.17 -6.01 -12.85
N LYS A 113 10.44 -6.39 -12.76
CA LYS A 113 10.86 -7.80 -12.82
C LYS A 113 10.52 -8.58 -11.55
N MET A 114 10.62 -7.96 -10.37
CA MET A 114 10.23 -8.59 -9.11
C MET A 114 8.74 -8.96 -9.08
N TYR A 115 7.86 -8.12 -9.66
CA TYR A 115 6.43 -8.42 -9.72
C TYR A 115 6.10 -9.65 -10.58
N GLU A 116 6.90 -9.96 -11.59
CA GLU A 116 6.72 -11.19 -12.37
C GLU A 116 6.94 -12.43 -11.49
N LEU A 117 8.00 -12.42 -10.68
CA LEU A 117 8.28 -13.50 -9.70
C LEU A 117 7.21 -13.54 -8.60
N MET A 118 6.80 -12.38 -8.10
CA MET A 118 5.73 -12.28 -7.10
C MET A 118 4.38 -12.83 -7.60
N SER A 119 4.12 -12.71 -8.91
CA SER A 119 2.89 -13.21 -9.53
C SER A 119 2.79 -14.74 -9.48
N GLU A 120 3.87 -15.47 -9.21
CA GLU A 120 3.86 -16.92 -9.06
C GLU A 120 3.15 -17.38 -7.77
N PHE A 121 3.11 -16.52 -6.75
CA PHE A 121 2.56 -16.87 -5.43
C PHE A 121 1.56 -15.85 -4.86
N LYS A 122 1.29 -14.74 -5.56
CA LYS A 122 0.31 -13.73 -5.17
C LYS A 122 -0.43 -13.22 -6.39
N ASP A 123 -1.71 -12.89 -6.23
CA ASP A 123 -2.43 -12.18 -7.29
C ASP A 123 -1.87 -10.75 -7.41
N VAL A 124 -1.26 -10.45 -8.56
CA VAL A 124 -0.65 -9.17 -8.86
C VAL A 124 -1.36 -8.52 -10.03
N PHE A 125 -1.91 -7.32 -9.80
CA PHE A 125 -2.33 -6.44 -10.88
C PHE A 125 -1.17 -5.51 -11.25
N LEU A 126 -0.61 -5.67 -12.46
CA LEU A 126 0.45 -4.78 -12.94
C LEU A 126 -0.16 -3.53 -13.58
N LEU A 127 -0.01 -2.37 -12.92
CA LEU A 127 -0.37 -1.04 -13.39
C LEU A 127 0.76 -0.45 -14.25
N GLN A 128 0.49 -0.19 -15.52
CA GLN A 128 1.48 0.32 -16.46
C GLN A 128 1.55 1.84 -16.38
N LEU A 129 2.64 2.35 -15.81
CA LEU A 129 2.90 3.79 -15.76
C LEU A 129 3.61 4.25 -17.04
N PRO A 130 3.18 5.38 -17.63
CA PRO A 130 3.93 5.99 -18.71
C PRO A 130 5.26 6.54 -18.20
N GLN A 131 6.25 6.64 -19.09
CA GLN A 131 7.58 7.17 -18.79
C GLN A 131 7.75 8.64 -19.19
N THR A 132 6.69 9.26 -19.72
CA THR A 132 6.65 10.68 -20.10
C THR A 132 5.38 11.34 -19.54
N GLN A 133 5.32 12.67 -19.60
CA GLN A 133 4.19 13.48 -19.10
C GLN A 133 3.46 14.21 -20.23
N THR A 134 3.48 13.64 -21.44
CA THR A 134 2.73 14.19 -22.58
C THR A 134 1.22 13.95 -22.41
N GLU A 135 0.40 14.64 -23.21
CA GLU A 135 -1.05 14.41 -23.22
C GLU A 135 -1.40 12.95 -23.55
N GLU A 136 -0.71 12.36 -24.52
CA GLU A 136 -0.86 10.95 -24.88
C GLU A 136 -0.53 10.00 -23.72
N ALA A 137 0.53 10.30 -22.97
CA ALA A 137 0.90 9.54 -21.77
C ALA A 137 -0.17 9.67 -20.68
N ALA A 138 -0.72 10.86 -20.46
CA ALA A 138 -1.81 11.07 -19.51
C ALA A 138 -3.08 10.31 -19.91
N LEU A 139 -3.42 10.28 -21.21
CA LEU A 139 -4.53 9.48 -21.73
C LEU A 139 -4.29 7.98 -21.56
N SER A 140 -3.06 7.51 -21.76
CA SER A 140 -2.68 6.12 -21.52
C SER A 140 -2.82 5.76 -20.04
N TYR A 141 -2.32 6.61 -19.13
CA TYR A 141 -2.47 6.40 -17.70
C TYR A 141 -3.95 6.38 -17.27
N ARG A 142 -4.79 7.26 -17.83
CA ARG A 142 -6.24 7.22 -17.58
C ARG A 142 -6.86 5.88 -17.96
N LYS A 143 -6.47 5.29 -19.10
CA LYS A 143 -6.95 3.95 -19.50
C LYS A 143 -6.51 2.88 -18.50
N GLU A 144 -5.31 2.97 -17.96
CA GLU A 144 -4.80 2.06 -16.93
C GLU A 144 -5.58 2.17 -15.62
N ILE A 145 -5.98 3.37 -15.20
CA ILE A 145 -6.86 3.56 -14.04
C ILE A 145 -8.23 2.92 -14.26
N ILE A 146 -8.80 3.05 -15.47
CA ILE A 146 -10.09 2.42 -15.82
C ILE A 146 -9.94 0.90 -15.83
N ARG A 147 -8.88 0.36 -16.42
CA ARG A 147 -8.57 -1.08 -16.42
C ARG A 147 -8.44 -1.63 -15.01
N PHE A 148 -7.81 -0.86 -14.11
CA PHE A 148 -7.71 -1.24 -12.70
C PHE A 148 -9.07 -1.27 -12.00
N LYS A 149 -9.91 -0.24 -12.20
CA LYS A 149 -11.29 -0.20 -11.69
C LYS A 149 -12.08 -1.43 -12.15
N GLU A 150 -12.10 -1.70 -13.45
CA GLU A 150 -12.83 -2.83 -14.04
C GLU A 150 -12.31 -4.19 -13.52
N TYR A 151 -11.01 -4.32 -13.33
CA TYR A 151 -10.42 -5.50 -12.70
C TYR A 151 -10.93 -5.70 -11.28
N LEU A 152 -10.97 -4.65 -10.44
CA LEU A 152 -11.50 -4.75 -9.08
C LEU A 152 -13.00 -5.07 -9.07
N GLU A 153 -13.80 -4.40 -9.91
CA GLU A 153 -15.24 -4.67 -10.04
C GLU A 153 -15.49 -6.14 -10.38
N LYS A 154 -14.75 -6.69 -11.35
CA LYS A 154 -14.83 -8.10 -11.74
C LYS A 154 -14.37 -9.03 -10.60
N LYS A 155 -13.20 -8.78 -10.02
CA LYS A 155 -12.59 -9.65 -9.01
C LYS A 155 -13.44 -9.75 -7.75
N PHE A 156 -13.96 -8.61 -7.28
CA PHE A 156 -14.74 -8.55 -6.05
C PHE A 156 -16.25 -8.60 -6.29
N SER A 157 -16.69 -8.66 -7.55
CA SER A 157 -18.12 -8.69 -7.91
C SER A 157 -18.88 -7.50 -7.33
N VAL A 158 -18.29 -6.32 -7.44
CA VAL A 158 -18.83 -5.03 -6.96
C VAL A 158 -18.95 -4.05 -8.11
N LYS A 159 -19.73 -2.99 -7.92
CA LYS A 159 -19.76 -1.83 -8.82
C LYS A 159 -19.14 -0.63 -8.12
N ILE A 160 -18.15 -0.02 -8.77
CA ILE A 160 -17.51 1.22 -8.34
C ILE A 160 -18.14 2.36 -9.15
N THR A 161 -18.90 3.21 -8.46
CA THR A 161 -19.59 4.35 -9.09
C THR A 161 -18.73 5.61 -9.09
N ASP A 162 -18.98 6.51 -10.04
CA ASP A 162 -18.32 7.81 -10.12
C ASP A 162 -18.51 8.65 -8.84
N ALA A 163 -19.67 8.52 -8.18
CA ALA A 163 -19.95 9.18 -6.92
C ALA A 163 -19.02 8.70 -5.79
N GLN A 164 -18.85 7.38 -5.66
CA GLN A 164 -17.93 6.79 -4.68
C GLN A 164 -16.47 7.17 -4.96
N VAL A 165 -16.07 7.18 -6.24
CA VAL A 165 -14.72 7.63 -6.63
C VAL A 165 -14.53 9.10 -6.24
N ARG A 166 -15.51 9.96 -6.51
CA ARG A 166 -15.44 11.38 -6.15
C ARG A 166 -15.33 11.58 -4.65
N GLU A 167 -16.14 10.87 -3.86
CA GLU A 167 -16.07 10.88 -2.40
C GLU A 167 -14.68 10.46 -1.90
N ALA A 168 -14.15 9.35 -2.41
CA ALA A 168 -12.81 8.87 -2.06
C ALA A 168 -11.70 9.88 -2.43
N VAL A 169 -11.82 10.56 -3.58
CA VAL A 169 -10.90 11.63 -4.00
C VAL A 169 -10.95 12.81 -3.03
N HIS A 170 -12.14 13.30 -2.68
CA HIS A 170 -12.27 14.40 -1.70
C HIS A 170 -11.65 14.02 -0.37
N ARG A 171 -11.96 12.83 0.11
CA ARG A 171 -11.42 12.31 1.38
C ARG A 171 -9.90 12.20 1.38
N ASN A 172 -9.30 11.64 0.33
CA ASN A 172 -7.83 11.57 0.25
C ASN A 172 -7.19 12.95 0.09
N ASN A 173 -7.86 13.89 -0.57
CA ASN A 173 -7.36 15.27 -0.67
C ASN A 173 -7.37 16.00 0.68
N GLU A 174 -8.38 15.77 1.53
CA GLU A 174 -8.39 16.26 2.91
C GLU A 174 -7.19 15.72 3.70
N ILE A 175 -6.93 14.42 3.61
CA ILE A 175 -5.78 13.78 4.27
C ILE A 175 -4.46 14.37 3.78
N ARG A 176 -4.28 14.50 2.46
CA ARG A 176 -3.08 15.10 1.86
C ARG A 176 -2.89 16.54 2.30
N LEU A 177 -3.97 17.31 2.41
CA LEU A 177 -3.95 18.69 2.87
C LEU A 177 -3.53 18.77 4.35
N ALA A 178 -4.12 17.95 5.22
CA ALA A 178 -3.76 17.89 6.64
C ALA A 178 -2.28 17.53 6.83
N ILE A 179 -1.79 16.49 6.13
CA ILE A 179 -0.37 16.11 6.14
C ILE A 179 0.51 17.26 5.66
N ARG A 180 0.14 17.95 4.56
CA ARG A 180 0.90 19.09 4.04
C ARG A 180 0.94 20.26 5.04
N ASN A 181 -0.16 20.50 5.76
CA ASN A 181 -0.24 21.54 6.78
C ASN A 181 0.65 21.19 7.99
N LEU A 182 0.68 19.92 8.40
CA LEU A 182 1.61 19.44 9.42
C LEU A 182 3.06 19.64 8.99
N TYR A 183 3.43 19.32 7.74
CA TYR A 183 4.78 19.63 7.21
C TYR A 183 5.10 21.13 7.28
N ALA A 184 4.11 22.01 7.08
CA ALA A 184 4.33 23.44 7.03
C ALA A 184 4.76 24.04 8.39
N VAL A 185 4.52 23.35 9.51
CA VAL A 185 4.97 23.81 10.85
C VAL A 185 6.49 23.87 10.97
N MET A 186 7.21 23.09 10.14
CA MET A 186 8.67 23.09 10.05
C MET A 186 9.25 24.41 9.50
N LYS A 187 8.40 25.31 8.99
CA LYS A 187 8.81 26.64 8.50
C LYS A 187 8.97 27.66 9.62
N ASN A 188 8.48 27.38 10.82
CA ASN A 188 8.65 28.28 11.96
C ASN A 188 10.11 28.34 12.40
N ASP A 189 10.49 29.46 13.00
CA ASP A 189 11.81 29.66 13.60
C ASP A 189 11.63 30.13 15.06
N PRO A 190 11.99 29.30 16.06
CA PRO A 190 12.63 28.00 15.94
C PRO A 190 11.69 26.91 15.38
N CYS A 191 12.28 25.92 14.72
CA CYS A 191 11.53 24.75 14.23
C CYS A 191 10.94 23.97 15.42
N PRO A 192 9.62 23.70 15.45
CA PRO A 192 8.94 23.24 16.67
C PRO A 192 9.14 21.75 16.96
N ILE A 193 9.55 20.96 15.96
CA ILE A 193 9.75 19.51 16.07
C ILE A 193 10.96 19.08 15.22
N SER A 194 11.60 17.97 15.60
CA SER A 194 12.63 17.38 14.76
C SER A 194 12.04 16.74 13.50
N GLY A 195 12.79 16.75 12.39
CA GLY A 195 12.37 16.03 11.18
C GLY A 195 12.23 14.51 11.41
N TYR A 196 12.96 13.94 12.36
CA TYR A 196 12.87 12.53 12.72
C TYR A 196 11.54 12.19 13.40
N ASP A 197 11.09 13.01 14.35
CA ASP A 197 9.80 12.81 15.02
C ASP A 197 8.63 13.02 14.05
N LEU A 198 8.72 14.04 13.20
CA LEU A 198 7.75 14.25 12.12
C LEU A 198 7.69 13.03 11.20
N PHE A 199 8.83 12.48 10.78
CA PHE A 199 8.88 11.28 9.94
C PHE A 199 8.20 10.08 10.60
N LYS A 200 8.40 9.86 11.91
CA LYS A 200 7.74 8.75 12.64
C LYS A 200 6.22 8.85 12.58
N VAL A 201 5.67 10.06 12.80
CA VAL A 201 4.22 10.31 12.71
C VAL A 201 3.71 9.99 11.31
N LEU A 202 4.38 10.53 10.30
CA LEU A 202 3.96 10.39 8.90
C LEU A 202 4.08 8.95 8.40
N TYR A 203 5.21 8.28 8.69
CA TYR A 203 5.41 6.89 8.32
C TYR A 203 4.39 5.98 9.03
N GLY A 204 4.16 6.19 10.34
CA GLY A 204 3.16 5.45 11.10
C GLY A 204 1.73 5.58 10.53
N SER A 205 1.38 6.78 10.04
CA SER A 205 0.07 7.03 9.42
C SER A 205 -0.20 6.17 8.18
N THR A 206 0.85 5.67 7.50
CA THR A 206 0.70 4.84 6.29
C THR A 206 0.19 3.42 6.58
N PHE A 207 0.28 2.98 7.84
CA PHE A 207 -0.22 1.68 8.30
C PHE A 207 -1.64 1.74 8.88
N ARG A 208 -2.27 2.93 8.88
CA ARG A 208 -3.68 3.08 9.26
C ARG A 208 -4.58 2.58 8.12
N LEU A 209 -5.22 1.43 8.37
CA LEU A 209 -6.19 0.83 7.43
C LEU A 209 -7.47 1.66 7.35
N ASP A 210 -7.96 2.18 8.49
CA ASP A 210 -9.00 3.20 8.52
C ASP A 210 -8.39 4.58 8.24
N ARG A 211 -8.79 5.15 7.11
CA ARG A 211 -8.30 6.46 6.64
C ARG A 211 -9.22 7.60 7.07
N SER A 212 -10.38 7.32 7.66
CA SER A 212 -11.37 8.32 8.06
C SER A 212 -10.94 9.18 9.27
N ALA A 213 -10.02 8.68 10.10
CA ALA A 213 -9.48 9.43 11.24
C ALA A 213 -8.24 10.26 10.90
N ILE A 214 -7.45 9.87 9.88
CA ILE A 214 -6.10 10.39 9.63
C ILE A 214 -6.08 11.93 9.52
N ALA A 215 -7.00 12.53 8.75
CA ALA A 215 -7.02 13.98 8.59
C ALA A 215 -7.17 14.72 9.93
N ALA A 216 -8.14 14.30 10.76
CA ALA A 216 -8.38 14.89 12.07
C ALA A 216 -7.21 14.67 13.04
N GLU A 217 -6.59 13.49 13.01
CA GLU A 217 -5.38 13.19 13.80
C GLU A 217 -4.21 14.09 13.38
N MET A 218 -3.98 14.28 12.08
CA MET A 218 -2.90 15.15 11.57
C MET A 218 -3.16 16.62 11.94
N ASP A 219 -4.40 17.10 11.82
CA ASP A 219 -4.76 18.47 12.17
C ASP A 219 -4.61 18.74 13.68
N ALA A 220 -4.84 17.74 14.53
CA ALA A 220 -4.64 17.85 15.98
C ALA A 220 -3.17 17.95 16.42
N LEU A 221 -2.22 17.61 15.54
CA LEU A 221 -0.77 17.66 15.80
C LEU A 221 -0.11 18.97 15.35
N ARG A 222 -0.85 19.84 14.66
CA ARG A 222 -0.39 21.15 14.20
C ARG A 222 -0.40 22.18 15.32
#